data_AF-A0A7Y3I293-F1
#
_entry.id   AF-A0A7Y3I293-F1
#
_cell.length_a   1.000
_cell.length_b   1.000
_cell.length_c   1.000
_cell.angle_alpha   90.00
_cell.angle_beta   90.00
_cell.angle_gamma   90.00
#
_symmetry.space_group_name_H-M   'P 1'
#
loop_
_entity.id
_entity.type
_entity.pdbx_description
1 polymer ?
#
loop_
_entity_poly.entity_id
_entity_poly.type
_entity_poly.pdbx_seq_one_letter_code
_entity_poly.pdbx_strand_id
1 'polypeptide(L)'
;MTRKIPVVEEITKANDEIAAINRTRLDEAGVVALNLMASPGAGKTSLIERTVPRLAENLRVGVVGGDIATTLDAERAADAGAIAVQITTGGACHLDAPMVRNALAQLPLEELDVLVVENVGNLI
;
A
#
# COMPACT_ATOMS: atom_id res chain seq x y z
N MET A 1 16.04 -9.65 32.63
CA MET A 1 15.80 -8.59 31.64
C MET A 1 16.13 -9.17 30.27
N THR A 2 15.14 -9.32 29.39
CA THR A 2 15.32 -9.97 28.08
C THR A 2 15.87 -8.94 27.10
N ARG A 3 17.14 -9.08 26.71
CA ARG A 3 17.82 -8.19 25.76
C ARG A 3 17.66 -8.78 24.34
N LYS A 4 16.65 -8.33 23.59
CA LYS A 4 16.46 -8.64 22.16
C LYS A 4 17.05 -7.48 21.36
N ILE A 5 18.22 -7.60 20.74
CA ILE A 5 18.84 -6.41 20.10
C ILE A 5 19.41 -6.63 18.68
N PRO A 6 20.16 -7.68 18.30
CA PRO A 6 20.81 -7.64 16.98
C PRO A 6 19.89 -7.94 15.79
N VAL A 7 19.09 -9.02 15.87
CA VAL A 7 18.32 -9.53 14.72
C VAL A 7 17.15 -8.62 14.33
N VAL A 8 16.50 -7.99 15.32
CA VAL A 8 15.35 -7.11 15.06
C VAL A 8 15.81 -5.82 14.38
N GLU A 9 16.93 -5.23 14.82
CA GLU A 9 17.51 -4.02 14.21
C GLU A 9 17.91 -4.26 12.74
N GLU A 10 18.49 -5.42 12.43
CA GLU A 10 18.88 -5.78 11.06
C GLU A 10 17.68 -5.91 10.11
N ILE A 11 16.57 -6.52 10.57
CA ILE A 11 15.35 -6.66 9.76
C ILE A 11 14.73 -5.27 9.49
N THR A 12 14.67 -4.39 10.49
CA THR A 12 14.16 -3.02 10.29
C THR A 12 15.01 -2.23 9.31
N LYS A 13 16.35 -2.37 9.37
CA LYS A 13 17.26 -1.69 8.46
C LYS A 13 17.08 -2.17 7.01
N ALA A 14 16.95 -3.47 6.79
CA ALA A 14 16.70 -4.02 5.46
C ALA A 14 15.36 -3.53 4.87
N ASN A 15 14.32 -3.42 5.70
CA ASN A 15 13.04 -2.84 5.27
C ASN A 15 13.18 -1.37 4.88
N ASP A 16 13.91 -0.57 5.66
CA ASP A 16 14.11 0.86 5.38
C ASP A 16 14.90 1.11 4.09
N GLU A 17 15.92 0.28 3.81
CA GLU A 17 16.67 0.32 2.56
C GLU A 17 15.75 0.07 1.35
N ILE A 18 14.86 -0.91 1.44
CA ILE A 18 13.88 -1.19 0.36
C ILE A 18 12.82 -0.09 0.28
N ALA A 19 12.38 0.46 1.41
CA ALA A 19 11.43 1.57 1.43
C ALA A 19 12.02 2.83 0.78
N ALA A 20 13.31 3.09 0.96
CA ALA A 20 14.01 4.18 0.28
C ALA A 20 14.04 3.98 -1.24
N ILE A 21 14.34 2.76 -1.71
CA ILE A 21 14.29 2.43 -3.15
C ILE A 21 12.88 2.61 -3.71
N ASN A 22 11.85 2.16 -2.99
CA ASN A 22 10.45 2.34 -3.40
C ASN A 22 10.09 3.83 -3.52
N ARG A 23 10.53 4.65 -2.55
CA ARG A 23 10.35 6.12 -2.62
C ARG A 23 11.03 6.72 -3.84
N THR A 24 12.30 6.42 -4.08
CA THR A 24 13.01 6.93 -5.27
C THR A 24 12.26 6.58 -6.55
N ARG A 25 11.75 5.35 -6.68
CA ARG A 25 11.00 4.93 -7.86
C ARG A 25 9.67 5.67 -8.03
N LEU A 26 8.98 5.97 -6.93
CA LEU A 26 7.75 6.77 -6.95
C LEU A 26 8.05 8.24 -7.30
N ASP A 27 9.13 8.80 -6.73
CA ASP A 27 9.58 10.17 -6.99
C ASP A 27 10.00 10.35 -8.46
N GLU A 28 10.74 9.39 -9.02
CA GLU A 28 11.13 9.37 -10.43
C GLU A 28 9.93 9.31 -11.39
N ALA A 29 8.85 8.62 -10.98
CA ALA A 29 7.60 8.57 -11.71
C ALA A 29 6.67 9.77 -11.45
N GLY A 30 7.02 10.66 -10.50
CA GLY A 30 6.19 11.79 -10.10
C GLY A 30 4.92 11.41 -9.34
N VAL A 31 4.89 10.23 -8.71
CA VAL A 31 3.69 9.68 -8.05
C VAL A 31 3.68 10.03 -6.57
N VAL A 32 2.61 10.69 -6.11
CA VAL A 32 2.38 10.92 -4.67
C VAL A 32 1.80 9.66 -4.03
N ALA A 33 2.54 9.04 -3.11
CA ALA A 33 2.08 7.85 -2.40
C ALA A 33 1.52 8.16 -1.00
N LEU A 34 0.39 7.54 -0.66
CA LEU A 34 -0.29 7.65 0.63
C LEU A 34 -0.46 6.26 1.25
N ASN A 35 0.08 6.04 2.45
CA ASN A 35 -0.13 4.80 3.21
C ASN A 35 -1.27 4.98 4.22
N LEU A 36 -2.42 4.36 3.95
CA LEU A 36 -3.61 4.40 4.82
C LEU A 36 -3.58 3.25 5.82
N MET A 37 -3.31 3.58 7.09
CA MET A 37 -3.29 2.65 8.21
C MET A 37 -4.45 2.95 9.17
N ALA A 38 -5.14 1.92 9.63
CA ALA A 38 -6.18 2.03 10.65
C ALA A 38 -6.54 0.64 11.21
N SER A 39 -7.29 0.60 12.32
CA SER A 39 -7.90 -0.64 12.83
C SER A 39 -8.77 -1.35 11.80
N PRO A 40 -9.04 -2.66 11.98
CA PRO A 40 -10.14 -3.33 11.29
C PRO A 40 -11.46 -2.55 11.44
N GLY A 41 -12.22 -2.42 10.36
CA GLY A 41 -13.54 -1.76 10.39
C GLY A 41 -13.53 -0.24 10.55
N ALA A 42 -12.37 0.42 10.59
CA ALA A 42 -12.27 1.88 10.71
C ALA A 42 -12.71 2.67 9.46
N GLY A 43 -13.11 1.97 8.38
CA GLY A 43 -13.67 2.60 7.19
C GLY A 43 -12.66 2.97 6.10
N LYS A 44 -11.46 2.36 6.09
CA LYS A 44 -10.44 2.58 5.04
C LYS A 44 -10.98 2.36 3.62
N THR A 45 -11.56 1.20 3.35
CA THR A 45 -12.15 0.89 2.05
C THR A 45 -13.29 1.84 1.68
N SER A 46 -14.17 2.18 2.64
CA SER A 46 -15.25 3.14 2.40
C SER A 46 -14.74 4.55 2.11
N LEU A 47 -13.61 4.95 2.68
CA LEU A 47 -12.94 6.20 2.34
C LEU A 47 -12.43 6.16 0.90
N ILE A 48 -11.82 5.05 0.49
CA ILE A 48 -11.32 4.85 -0.89
C ILE A 48 -12.47 4.89 -1.88
N GLU A 49 -13.52 4.08 -1.70
CA GLU A 49 -14.68 4.03 -2.61
C GLU A 49 -15.35 5.39 -2.84
N ARG A 50 -15.36 6.26 -1.83
CA ARG A 50 -15.99 7.59 -1.92
C ARG A 50 -15.05 8.68 -2.43
N THR A 51 -13.74 8.47 -2.32
CA THR A 51 -12.73 9.47 -2.66
C THR A 51 -12.15 9.24 -4.05
N VAL A 52 -11.90 7.98 -4.42
CA VAL A 52 -11.35 7.61 -5.73
C VAL A 52 -12.17 8.19 -6.89
N PRO A 53 -13.52 8.07 -6.94
CA PRO A 53 -14.28 8.59 -8.08
C PRO A 53 -14.09 10.09 -8.30
N ARG A 54 -13.96 10.86 -7.21
CA ARG A 54 -13.76 12.32 -7.24
C ARG A 54 -12.35 12.71 -7.62
N LEU A 55 -11.36 11.94 -7.15
CA LEU A 55 -9.96 12.14 -7.55
C LEU A 55 -9.74 11.78 -9.02
N ALA A 56 -10.37 10.69 -9.47
CA ALA A 56 -10.31 10.19 -10.84
C ALA A 56 -10.84 11.17 -11.89
N GLU A 57 -11.61 12.20 -11.50
CA GLU A 57 -12.02 13.29 -12.39
C GLU A 57 -10.85 14.11 -12.92
N ASN A 58 -9.74 14.21 -12.16
CA ASN A 58 -8.61 15.08 -12.49
C ASN A 58 -7.23 14.40 -12.35
N LEU A 59 -7.17 13.22 -11.72
CA LEU A 59 -5.93 12.52 -11.40
C LEU A 59 -6.04 11.04 -11.78
N ARG A 60 -4.93 10.45 -12.19
CA ARG A 60 -4.81 9.01 -12.43
C ARG A 60 -4.47 8.34 -11.11
N VAL A 61 -5.42 7.57 -10.58
CA VAL A 61 -5.33 7.01 -9.22
C VAL A 61 -5.01 5.52 -9.27
N GLY A 62 -3.94 5.12 -8.58
CA GLY A 62 -3.62 3.73 -8.28
C GLY A 62 -3.99 3.37 -6.85
N VAL A 63 -4.40 2.12 -6.62
CA VAL A 63 -4.63 1.57 -5.28
C VAL A 63 -3.89 0.25 -5.10
N VAL A 64 -3.23 0.09 -3.96
CA VAL A 64 -2.70 -1.21 -3.51
C VAL A 64 -3.50 -1.64 -2.29
N GLY A 65 -4.22 -2.75 -2.41
CA GLY A 65 -4.98 -3.34 -1.30
C GLY A 65 -4.14 -4.37 -0.53
N GLY A 66 -4.01 -4.22 0.78
CA GLY A 66 -3.36 -5.19 1.66
C GLY A 66 -4.36 -5.96 2.50
N ASP A 67 -4.55 -7.25 2.20
CA ASP A 67 -5.44 -8.15 2.94
C ASP A 67 -4.74 -9.50 3.20
N ILE A 68 -5.19 -10.21 4.23
CA ILE A 68 -4.68 -11.52 4.61
C ILE A 68 -4.98 -12.56 3.53
N ALA A 69 -6.17 -12.52 2.91
CA ALA A 69 -6.63 -13.60 2.04
C ALA A 69 -7.59 -13.18 0.90
N THR A 70 -8.21 -12.00 0.95
CA THR A 70 -9.23 -11.62 -0.04
C THR A 70 -8.74 -10.56 -1.02
N THR A 71 -9.38 -10.49 -2.20
CA THR A 71 -9.16 -9.44 -3.21
C THR A 71 -10.22 -8.33 -3.15
N LEU A 72 -11.16 -8.43 -2.20
CA LEU A 72 -12.39 -7.64 -2.17
C LEU A 72 -12.12 -6.13 -2.13
N ASP A 73 -11.12 -5.70 -1.36
CA ASP A 73 -10.81 -4.27 -1.22
C ASP A 73 -10.17 -3.70 -2.50
N ALA A 74 -9.31 -4.46 -3.18
CA ALA A 74 -8.76 -4.08 -4.47
C ALA A 74 -9.82 -4.05 -5.58
N GLU A 75 -10.74 -5.02 -5.60
CA GLU A 75 -11.87 -5.04 -6.54
C GLU A 75 -12.78 -3.81 -6.36
N ARG A 76 -13.13 -3.47 -5.12
CA ARG A 76 -13.94 -2.29 -4.82
C ARG A 76 -13.25 -0.99 -5.21
N ALA A 77 -11.93 -0.91 -5.05
CA ALA A 77 -11.15 0.23 -5.52
C ALA A 77 -11.14 0.33 -7.06
N ALA A 78 -11.05 -0.80 -7.75
CA ALA A 78 -11.13 -0.86 -9.21
C ALA A 78 -12.52 -0.43 -9.72
N ASP A 79 -13.58 -0.94 -9.10
CA ASP A 79 -14.97 -0.54 -9.41
C ASP A 79 -15.21 0.96 -9.17
N ALA A 80 -14.47 1.56 -8.22
CA ALA A 80 -14.49 3.00 -7.96
C ALA A 80 -13.68 3.83 -8.98
N GLY A 81 -12.93 3.19 -9.88
CA GLY A 81 -12.19 3.83 -10.98
C GLY A 81 -10.67 3.89 -10.81
N ALA A 82 -10.09 3.21 -9.83
CA ALA A 82 -8.63 3.14 -9.69
C ALA A 82 -8.00 1.98 -10.49
N ILE A 83 -6.71 2.10 -10.81
CA ILE A 83 -5.89 0.94 -11.19
C ILE A 83 -5.48 0.23 -9.90
N ALA A 84 -6.06 -0.94 -9.62
CA ALA A 84 -5.88 -1.64 -8.35
C ALA A 84 -5.01 -2.90 -8.43
N VAL A 85 -4.13 -3.08 -7.44
CA VAL A 85 -3.33 -4.30 -7.25
C VAL A 85 -3.54 -4.83 -5.83
N GLN A 86 -3.76 -6.13 -5.69
CA GLN A 86 -3.87 -6.79 -4.39
C GLN A 86 -2.50 -7.30 -3.93
N ILE A 87 -2.22 -7.15 -2.64
CA ILE A 87 -1.19 -7.87 -1.90
C ILE A 87 -1.90 -8.84 -0.94
N THR A 88 -1.65 -10.13 -1.10
CA THR A 88 -2.05 -11.15 -0.12
C THR A 88 -0.91 -11.34 0.87
N THR A 89 -1.12 -10.98 2.14
CA THR A 89 -0.03 -10.99 3.14
C THR A 89 0.28 -12.37 3.71
N GLY A 90 -0.54 -13.39 3.43
CA GLY A 90 -0.31 -14.76 3.85
C GLY A 90 -0.29 -14.94 5.38
N GLY A 91 -0.96 -14.05 6.11
CA GLY A 91 -1.01 -14.06 7.58
C GLY A 91 -0.18 -12.97 8.27
N ALA A 92 0.57 -12.14 7.53
CA ALA A 92 1.22 -10.97 8.12
C ALA A 92 0.19 -9.89 8.49
N CYS A 93 0.41 -9.22 9.63
CA CYS A 93 -0.49 -8.20 10.17
C CYS A 93 -0.21 -6.77 9.65
N HIS A 94 0.74 -6.62 8.73
CA HIS A 94 1.09 -5.34 8.08
C HIS A 94 1.72 -5.60 6.70
N LEU A 95 1.79 -4.54 5.89
CA LEU A 95 2.58 -4.53 4.65
C LEU A 95 4.01 -4.05 4.92
N ASP A 96 4.99 -4.79 4.40
CA ASP A 96 6.40 -4.39 4.41
C ASP A 96 6.84 -3.79 3.06
N ALA A 97 8.03 -3.19 3.04
CA ALA A 97 8.57 -2.57 1.83
C ALA A 97 8.80 -3.55 0.66
N PRO A 98 9.30 -4.79 0.87
CA PRO A 98 9.33 -5.83 -0.16
C PRO A 98 7.96 -6.13 -0.81
N MET A 99 6.91 -6.27 -0.01
CA MET A 99 5.55 -6.51 -0.50
C MET A 99 5.09 -5.35 -1.38
N VAL A 100 5.26 -4.11 -0.91
CA VAL A 100 4.92 -2.91 -1.69
C VAL A 100 5.75 -2.83 -2.97
N ARG A 101 7.05 -3.16 -2.93
CA ARG A 101 7.92 -3.18 -4.12
C ARG A 101 7.38 -4.09 -5.22
N ASN A 102 6.90 -5.28 -4.84
CA ASN A 102 6.33 -6.23 -5.77
C ASN A 102 5.00 -5.74 -6.37
N ALA A 103 4.18 -5.01 -5.60
CA ALA A 103 2.98 -4.36 -6.11
C ALA A 103 3.32 -3.20 -7.07
N LEU A 104 4.32 -2.38 -6.74
CA LEU A 104 4.81 -1.30 -7.61
C LEU A 104 5.33 -1.82 -8.97
N ALA A 105 5.83 -3.05 -9.02
CA ALA A 105 6.27 -3.67 -10.28
C ALA A 105 5.09 -4.06 -11.21
N GLN A 106 3.88 -4.15 -10.69
CA GLN A 106 2.67 -4.51 -11.44
C GLN A 106 1.85 -3.28 -11.86
N LEU A 107 2.18 -2.10 -11.33
CA LEU A 107 1.49 -0.85 -11.62
C LEU A 107 2.20 -0.08 -12.75
N PRO A 108 1.44 0.55 -13.67
CA PRO A 108 1.99 1.47 -14.67
C PRO A 108 2.30 2.82 -14.00
N LEU A 109 3.39 2.93 -13.24
CA LEU A 109 3.66 4.11 -12.40
C LEU A 109 3.72 5.43 -13.17
N GLU A 110 4.23 5.43 -14.41
CA GLU A 110 4.26 6.61 -15.29
C GLU A 110 2.86 7.08 -15.71
N GLU A 111 1.86 6.20 -15.55
CA GLU A 111 0.45 6.46 -15.79
C GLU A 111 -0.33 6.85 -14.54
N LEU A 112 0.34 7.07 -13.41
CA LEU A 112 -0.29 7.44 -12.14
C LEU A 112 0.15 8.84 -11.69
N ASP A 113 -0.74 9.52 -10.97
CA ASP A 113 -0.44 10.77 -10.26
C ASP A 113 -0.44 10.54 -8.75
N VAL A 114 -1.33 9.65 -8.27
CA VAL A 114 -1.48 9.31 -6.85
C VAL A 114 -1.56 7.79 -6.69
N LEU A 115 -0.88 7.28 -5.67
CA LEU A 115 -0.97 5.88 -5.24
C LEU A 115 -1.46 5.82 -3.78
N VAL A 116 -2.58 5.14 -3.55
CA VAL A 116 -3.07 4.84 -2.20
C VAL A 116 -2.74 3.39 -1.84
N VAL A 117 -1.95 3.20 -0.79
CA VAL A 117 -1.69 1.89 -0.20
C VAL A 117 -2.63 1.69 0.98
N GLU A 118 -3.67 0.89 0.81
CA GLU A 118 -4.52 0.44 1.92
C GLU A 118 -3.79 -0.66 2.68
N ASN A 119 -3.27 -0.33 3.86
CA ASN A 119 -2.56 -1.30 4.68
C ASN A 119 -3.53 -2.30 5.33
N VAL A 120 -2.99 -3.40 5.86
CA VAL A 120 -3.79 -4.36 6.64
C VAL A 120 -4.44 -3.62 7.81
N GLY A 121 -5.71 -3.93 8.10
CA GLY A 121 -6.41 -3.38 9.25
C GLY A 121 -5.74 -3.81 10.55
N ASN A 122 -4.82 -3.01 11.08
CA ASN A 122 -4.05 -3.29 12.29
C ASN A 122 -3.52 -1.99 12.91
N LEU A 123 -3.34 -1.96 14.23
CA LEU A 123 -2.75 -0.84 14.99
C LEU A 123 -1.60 -1.28 15.92
N ILE A 124 -1.13 -2.51 15.76
CA ILE A 124 -0.03 -3.08 16.57
C ILE A 124 1.30 -2.63 16.00
#